data_AF-A0A3A4RNE1-F1
#
_entry.id   AF-A0A3A4RNE1-F1
#
_cell.length_a   1.000
_cell.length_b   1.000
_cell.length_c   1.000
_cell.angle_alpha   90.00
_cell.angle_beta   90.00
_cell.angle_gamma   90.00
#
_symmetry.space_group_name_H-M   'P 1'
#
loop_
_entity.id
_entity.type
_entity.pdbx_description
1 polymer ?
#
loop_
_entity_poly.entity_id
_entity_poly.type
_entity_poly.pdbx_seq_one_letter_code
_entity_poly.pdbx_strand_id
1 'polypeptide(L)'
;MRHAADIDFSAPVAVYGTMKQDQAGCLSDHFQNNLTITSMNHPITGYRLFRTIPAPGDNPFGISLADENKEKSPLTSELIVCRQCYHIITRPEEKIQVNGSHQHTFANPSGLIFEIGCFQNAEGCGYTGQATKEYSWFNGYAWRIAVCGKCLTQLGWLFSTSMGITRFNGLILENLIIP
;
A
#
# COMPACT_ATOMS: atom_id res chain seq x y z
N MET A 1 -6.95 -36.48 32.05
CA MET A 1 -6.26 -35.59 33.01
C MET A 1 -5.96 -34.29 32.29
N ARG A 2 -6.40 -33.18 32.88
CA ARG A 2 -6.41 -31.84 32.29
C ARG A 2 -5.10 -31.18 32.71
N HIS A 3 -4.37 -30.60 31.78
CA HIS A 3 -3.43 -29.53 32.09
C HIS A 3 -3.70 -28.39 31.12
N ALA A 4 -4.54 -27.47 31.60
CA ALA A 4 -4.61 -26.12 31.08
C ALA A 4 -3.28 -25.46 31.45
N ALA A 5 -2.54 -24.99 30.45
CA ALA A 5 -1.45 -24.06 30.68
C ALA A 5 -2.07 -22.66 30.70
N ASP A 6 -1.80 -21.94 31.78
CA ASP A 6 -2.35 -20.64 32.13
C ASP A 6 -2.12 -19.60 31.01
N ILE A 7 -3.18 -18.85 30.70
CA ILE A 7 -3.18 -17.76 29.72
C ILE A 7 -2.77 -16.49 30.47
N ASP A 8 -1.59 -15.96 30.15
CA ASP A 8 -1.15 -14.65 30.62
C ASP A 8 -1.78 -13.54 29.75
N PHE A 9 -2.62 -12.71 30.37
CA PHE A 9 -3.46 -11.66 29.77
C PHE A 9 -2.88 -10.24 29.97
N SER A 10 -1.57 -10.06 29.79
CA SER A 10 -0.98 -8.72 29.87
C SER A 10 0.14 -8.49 28.85
N ALA A 11 -0.23 -8.12 27.62
CA ALA A 11 0.67 -7.36 26.75
C ALA A 11 -0.12 -6.38 25.86
N PRO A 12 0.25 -5.08 25.84
CA PRO A 12 -0.46 -4.06 25.08
C PRO A 12 -0.09 -4.11 23.59
N VAL A 13 -0.94 -3.42 22.81
CA VAL A 13 -0.77 -3.08 21.39
C VAL A 13 0.68 -2.73 21.04
N ALA A 14 1.18 -3.39 20.00
CA ALA A 14 2.46 -3.17 19.31
C ALA A 14 3.76 -3.44 20.11
N VAL A 15 4.34 -4.63 19.92
CA VAL A 15 5.80 -4.77 19.91
C VAL A 15 6.20 -5.61 18.70
N TYR A 16 6.50 -4.90 17.61
CA TYR A 16 7.35 -5.42 16.55
C TYR A 16 8.74 -5.75 17.13
N GLY A 17 9.34 -6.83 16.64
CA GLY A 17 10.51 -7.52 17.20
C GLY A 17 11.61 -6.67 17.83
N THR A 18 12.05 -7.09 19.02
CA THR A 18 13.33 -6.70 19.58
C THR A 18 14.44 -7.52 18.90
N MET A 19 15.23 -6.84 18.06
CA MET A 19 16.49 -7.35 17.52
C MET A 19 17.47 -7.59 18.67
N LYS A 20 18.09 -8.78 18.72
CA LYS A 20 19.29 -9.01 19.53
C LYS A 20 20.46 -8.30 18.87
N GLN A 21 21.13 -7.45 19.64
CA GLN A 21 22.42 -6.84 19.35
C GLN A 21 23.53 -7.82 19.72
N ASP A 22 24.39 -8.17 18.76
CA ASP A 22 25.76 -8.63 19.04
C ASP A 22 26.73 -7.71 18.26
N GLN A 23 27.69 -7.16 19.00
CA GLN A 23 28.74 -6.24 18.55
C GLN A 23 29.97 -7.02 18.04
N ALA A 24 30.65 -6.49 17.01
CA ALA A 24 32.05 -6.04 17.04
C ALA A 24 32.70 -6.02 15.64
N GLY A 25 33.42 -4.93 15.33
CA GLY A 25 34.29 -4.86 14.15
C GLY A 25 34.47 -3.47 13.53
N CYS A 26 35.17 -2.58 14.23
CA CYS A 26 35.57 -1.22 13.81
C CYS A 26 36.52 -1.24 12.59
N LEU A 27 36.47 -0.21 11.73
CA LEU A 27 37.60 0.70 11.46
C LEU A 27 37.13 1.94 10.68
N SER A 28 37.74 3.06 11.07
CA SER A 28 37.45 4.46 10.82
C SER A 28 37.74 4.93 9.40
N ASP A 29 37.01 5.96 8.95
CA ASP A 29 37.69 7.18 8.50
C ASP A 29 36.84 8.44 8.70
N HIS A 30 37.51 9.42 9.31
CA HIS A 30 37.04 10.77 9.57
C HIS A 30 37.00 11.58 8.27
N PHE A 31 35.89 12.30 8.02
CA PHE A 31 35.99 13.60 7.36
C PHE A 31 34.90 14.53 7.89
N GLN A 32 35.34 15.66 8.44
CA GLN A 32 34.53 16.70 9.06
C GLN A 32 33.96 17.67 8.02
N ASN A 33 32.71 18.09 8.29
CA ASN A 33 32.18 19.45 8.19
C ASN A 33 32.08 20.14 6.81
N ASN A 34 30.86 20.49 6.37
CA ASN A 34 30.25 21.78 6.73
C ASN A 34 28.87 22.00 6.07
N LEU A 35 27.98 22.60 6.85
CA LEU A 35 26.67 23.13 6.48
C LEU A 35 26.81 24.43 5.67
N THR A 36 26.04 24.55 4.59
CA THR A 36 25.42 25.84 4.20
C THR A 36 24.13 25.56 3.43
N ILE A 37 23.01 25.95 4.04
CA ILE A 37 21.69 26.09 3.40
C ILE A 37 21.75 27.36 2.56
N THR A 38 21.69 27.24 1.24
CA THR A 38 21.41 28.37 0.36
C THR A 38 19.98 28.26 -0.17
N SER A 39 19.14 29.09 0.43
CA SER A 39 17.82 29.51 -0.02
C SER A 39 17.87 29.97 -1.47
N MET A 40 17.31 29.20 -2.40
CA MET A 40 16.96 29.70 -3.74
C MET A 40 15.54 30.26 -3.71
N ASN A 41 15.48 31.57 -3.45
CA ASN A 41 14.32 32.40 -3.75
C ASN A 41 14.16 32.51 -5.27
N HIS A 42 13.18 31.83 -5.84
CA HIS A 42 12.69 32.15 -7.18
C HIS A 42 11.57 33.19 -7.08
N PRO A 43 11.72 34.38 -7.70
CA PRO A 43 10.66 35.38 -7.73
C PRO A 43 9.51 34.93 -8.64
N ILE A 44 8.32 34.83 -8.05
CA ILE A 44 7.04 34.79 -8.76
C ILE A 44 6.98 36.05 -9.63
N THR A 45 7.20 35.89 -10.93
CA THR A 45 7.12 36.99 -11.90
C THR A 45 5.89 36.79 -12.78
N GLY A 46 4.83 37.50 -12.40
CA GLY A 46 3.96 38.22 -13.32
C GLY A 46 3.26 37.40 -14.40
N TYR A 47 2.06 36.94 -14.07
CA TYR A 47 0.97 36.84 -15.04
C TYR A 47 0.69 38.25 -15.60
N ARG A 48 1.29 38.57 -16.75
CA ARG A 48 0.85 39.71 -17.58
C ARG A 48 -0.25 39.23 -18.51
N LEU A 49 -1.49 39.42 -18.07
CA LEU A 49 -2.68 39.42 -18.91
C LEU A 49 -2.58 40.60 -19.89
N PHE A 50 -2.08 40.37 -21.10
CA PHE A 50 -2.30 41.28 -22.21
C PHE A 50 -3.68 40.97 -22.78
N ARG A 51 -4.68 41.72 -22.33
CA ARG A 51 -6.04 41.71 -22.89
C ARG A 51 -6.05 42.69 -24.07
N THR A 52 -5.91 42.17 -25.29
CA THR A 52 -6.34 42.91 -26.48
C THR A 52 -7.86 42.92 -26.52
N ILE A 53 -8.46 44.09 -26.72
CA ILE A 53 -9.91 44.27 -26.86
C ILE A 53 -10.26 43.98 -28.33
N PRO A 54 -11.10 42.98 -28.67
CA PRO A 54 -11.55 42.76 -30.04
C PRO A 54 -12.58 43.83 -30.46
N ALA A 55 -12.58 44.18 -31.74
CA ALA A 55 -13.47 45.17 -32.34
C ALA A 55 -14.97 44.77 -32.22
N PRO A 56 -15.90 45.73 -32.22
CA PRO A 56 -17.33 45.44 -32.09
C PRO A 56 -17.85 44.84 -33.40
N GLY A 57 -18.12 43.54 -33.41
CA GLY A 57 -18.67 42.85 -34.57
C GLY A 57 -18.36 41.35 -34.64
N ASP A 58 -17.30 40.91 -33.95
CA ASP A 58 -16.90 39.50 -33.95
C ASP A 58 -17.44 38.79 -32.71
N ASN A 59 -18.26 37.76 -32.90
CA ASN A 59 -18.65 36.82 -31.86
C ASN A 59 -17.39 36.06 -31.39
N PRO A 60 -16.84 36.30 -30.17
CA PRO A 60 -15.64 35.63 -29.70
C PRO A 60 -15.93 34.24 -29.11
N PHE A 61 -17.20 33.85 -29.04
CA PHE A 61 -17.68 32.58 -28.49
C PHE A 61 -18.53 31.87 -29.54
N GLY A 62 -17.86 31.43 -30.61
CA GLY A 62 -18.34 30.35 -31.46
C GLY A 62 -18.33 29.02 -30.71
N ILE A 63 -19.12 28.90 -29.63
CA ILE A 63 -19.40 27.62 -28.99
C ILE A 63 -20.42 26.91 -29.88
N SER A 64 -19.89 26.25 -30.90
CA SER A 64 -20.60 25.21 -31.62
C SER A 64 -20.85 24.05 -30.66
N LEU A 65 -22.12 23.75 -30.45
CA LEU A 65 -22.59 22.53 -29.80
C LEU A 65 -22.19 21.34 -30.69
N ALA A 66 -21.15 20.61 -30.31
CA ALA A 66 -20.99 19.18 -30.55
C ALA A 66 -19.57 18.78 -30.14
N ASP A 67 -19.45 18.03 -29.05
CA ASP A 67 -18.71 16.78 -29.02
C ASP A 67 -19.01 16.10 -27.69
N GLU A 68 -20.23 15.60 -27.56
CA GLU A 68 -20.57 14.55 -26.60
C GLU A 68 -20.00 13.22 -27.08
N ASN A 69 -18.67 13.14 -27.14
CA ASN A 69 -17.97 11.87 -27.11
C ASN A 69 -16.66 12.07 -26.35
N LYS A 70 -16.80 12.39 -25.06
CA LYS A 70 -15.73 12.15 -24.10
C LYS A 70 -15.58 10.64 -24.05
N GLU A 71 -14.74 10.10 -24.94
CA GLU A 71 -14.23 8.74 -24.82
C GLU A 71 -13.88 8.56 -23.35
N LYS A 72 -14.68 7.74 -22.66
CA LYS A 72 -14.43 7.34 -21.29
C LYS A 72 -13.04 6.74 -21.35
N SER A 73 -12.02 7.49 -20.92
CA SER A 73 -10.65 6.97 -20.96
C SER A 73 -10.71 5.61 -20.25
N PRO A 74 -10.17 4.53 -20.82
CA PRO A 74 -10.30 3.18 -20.26
C PRO A 74 -9.64 3.02 -18.87
N LEU A 75 -9.21 4.12 -18.25
CA LEU A 75 -8.39 4.20 -17.05
C LEU A 75 -9.20 4.56 -15.80
N THR A 76 -10.49 4.90 -15.91
CA THR A 76 -11.36 5.09 -14.73
C THR A 76 -12.06 3.79 -14.29
N SER A 77 -11.61 2.63 -14.78
CA SER A 77 -12.14 1.33 -14.36
C SER A 77 -11.59 0.95 -12.98
N GLU A 78 -12.51 0.89 -12.02
CA GLU A 78 -12.56 -0.17 -11.00
C GLU A 78 -11.27 -0.47 -10.22
N LEU A 79 -10.49 0.54 -9.83
CA LEU A 79 -9.33 0.31 -8.97
C LEU A 79 -9.75 -0.15 -7.57
N ILE A 80 -8.98 -1.07 -6.98
CA ILE A 80 -9.14 -1.46 -5.58
C ILE A 80 -8.27 -0.56 -4.72
N VAL A 81 -8.90 0.19 -3.82
CA VAL A 81 -8.23 1.23 -3.03
C VAL A 81 -8.29 0.94 -1.54
N CYS A 82 -7.36 1.49 -0.79
CA CYS A 82 -7.36 1.45 0.66
C CYS A 82 -8.60 2.19 1.17
N ARG A 83 -9.41 1.53 2.00
CA ARG A 83 -10.63 2.13 2.59
C ARG A 83 -10.32 3.36 3.44
N GLN A 84 -9.16 3.40 4.11
CA GLN A 84 -8.77 4.49 5.00
C GLN A 84 -8.38 5.77 4.27
N CYS A 85 -7.68 5.69 3.13
CA CYS A 85 -7.04 6.85 2.52
C CYS A 85 -7.19 6.94 0.99
N TYR A 86 -7.94 6.03 0.38
CA TYR A 86 -8.21 5.93 -1.06
C TYR A 86 -6.96 5.77 -1.93
N HIS A 87 -5.81 5.42 -1.34
CA HIS A 87 -4.63 5.06 -2.10
C HIS A 87 -4.90 3.78 -2.91
N ILE A 88 -4.52 3.78 -4.18
CA ILE A 88 -4.64 2.61 -5.06
C ILE A 88 -3.76 1.51 -4.50
N ILE A 89 -4.34 0.33 -4.26
CA ILE A 89 -3.64 -0.83 -3.71
C ILE A 89 -3.36 -1.86 -4.80
N THR A 90 -4.38 -2.19 -5.57
CA THR A 90 -4.31 -3.21 -6.62
C THR A 90 -5.45 -3.00 -7.63
N ARG A 91 -5.61 -3.92 -8.56
CA ARG A 91 -6.64 -3.92 -9.60
C ARG A 91 -7.45 -5.21 -9.56
N PRO A 92 -8.69 -5.23 -10.07
CA PRO A 92 -9.51 -6.44 -10.10
C PRO A 92 -8.87 -7.57 -10.89
N GLU A 93 -8.07 -7.28 -11.92
CA GLU A 93 -7.39 -8.28 -12.74
C GLU A 93 -6.30 -9.03 -11.98
N GLU A 94 -5.82 -8.46 -10.87
CA GLU A 94 -4.83 -9.10 -10.01
C GLU A 94 -5.45 -10.17 -9.10
N LYS A 95 -6.79 -10.31 -9.04
CA LYS A 95 -7.44 -11.37 -8.26
C LYS A 95 -7.00 -12.74 -8.76
N ILE A 96 -6.50 -13.57 -7.86
CA ILE A 96 -6.11 -14.96 -8.14
C ILE A 96 -6.82 -15.92 -7.20
N GLN A 97 -6.84 -17.20 -7.60
CA GLN A 97 -7.24 -18.29 -6.71
C GLN A 97 -6.01 -18.95 -6.12
N VAL A 98 -6.02 -19.17 -4.81
CA VAL A 98 -5.02 -19.96 -4.08
C VAL A 98 -5.76 -21.09 -3.37
N ASN A 99 -5.28 -22.32 -3.51
CA ASN A 99 -5.97 -23.51 -2.98
C ASN A 99 -7.45 -23.61 -3.41
N GLY A 100 -7.76 -23.19 -4.63
CA GLY A 100 -9.10 -23.30 -5.23
C GLY A 100 -10.10 -22.19 -4.88
N SER A 101 -9.69 -21.14 -4.15
CA SER A 101 -10.55 -19.97 -3.87
C SER A 101 -9.78 -18.66 -3.95
N HIS A 102 -10.47 -17.58 -4.32
CA HIS A 102 -9.93 -16.21 -4.19
C HIS A 102 -10.05 -15.71 -2.74
N GLN A 103 -11.14 -16.05 -2.08
CA GLN A 103 -11.50 -15.54 -0.77
C GLN A 103 -11.35 -16.63 0.29
N HIS A 104 -10.81 -16.26 1.44
CA HIS A 104 -10.63 -17.15 2.58
C HIS A 104 -11.01 -16.46 3.88
N THR A 105 -11.54 -17.22 4.81
CA THR A 105 -11.78 -16.78 6.19
C THR A 105 -10.85 -17.56 7.12
N PHE A 106 -10.03 -16.84 7.88
CA PHE A 106 -9.06 -17.44 8.81
C PHE A 106 -9.14 -16.78 10.18
N ALA A 107 -8.77 -17.53 11.22
CA ALA A 107 -8.52 -16.99 12.55
C ALA A 107 -7.01 -16.92 12.83
N ASN A 108 -6.55 -15.83 13.44
CA ASN A 108 -5.20 -15.79 14.00
C ASN A 108 -5.16 -16.46 15.38
N PRO A 109 -3.97 -16.72 15.96
CA PRO A 109 -3.83 -17.36 17.28
C PRO A 109 -4.52 -16.62 18.43
N SER A 110 -4.74 -15.31 18.30
CA SER A 110 -5.47 -14.48 19.26
C SER A 110 -7.00 -14.58 19.10
N GLY A 111 -7.49 -15.36 18.14
CA GLY A 111 -8.92 -15.55 17.87
C GLY A 111 -9.55 -14.48 16.97
N LEU A 112 -8.77 -13.56 16.40
CA LEU A 112 -9.29 -12.57 15.45
C LEU A 112 -9.54 -13.22 14.08
N ILE A 113 -10.74 -13.04 13.56
CA ILE A 113 -11.17 -13.59 12.27
C ILE A 113 -10.95 -12.54 11.17
N PHE A 114 -10.34 -12.96 10.07
CA PHE A 114 -10.10 -12.15 8.89
C PHE A 114 -10.70 -12.80 7.65
N GLU A 115 -11.43 -12.01 6.88
CA GLU A 115 -11.80 -12.33 5.51
C GLU A 115 -10.79 -11.69 4.57
N ILE A 116 -10.07 -12.51 3.82
CA ILE A 116 -9.01 -12.06 2.90
C ILE A 116 -9.31 -12.45 1.46
N GLY A 117 -8.91 -11.59 0.52
CA GLY A 117 -8.82 -11.89 -0.91
C GLY A 117 -7.38 -12.07 -1.35
N CYS A 118 -7.13 -12.99 -2.27
CA CYS A 118 -5.82 -13.29 -2.83
C CYS A 118 -5.56 -12.51 -4.12
N PHE A 119 -4.46 -11.75 -4.15
CA PHE A 119 -4.05 -10.92 -5.29
C PHE A 119 -2.62 -11.23 -5.73
N GLN A 120 -2.36 -11.32 -7.03
CA GLN A 120 -1.04 -11.56 -7.57
C GLN A 120 -0.09 -10.39 -7.29
N ASN A 121 -0.49 -9.17 -7.63
CA ASN A 121 0.24 -7.95 -7.32
C ASN A 121 -0.59 -6.97 -6.47
N ALA A 122 0.09 -6.19 -5.64
CA ALA A 122 -0.48 -5.13 -4.83
C ALA A 122 0.55 -4.00 -4.70
N GLU A 123 0.73 -3.24 -5.78
CA GLU A 123 1.78 -2.21 -5.90
C GLU A 123 1.65 -1.08 -4.87
N GLY A 124 0.44 -0.83 -4.39
CA GLY A 124 0.19 0.17 -3.34
C GLY A 124 0.49 -0.31 -1.92
N CYS A 125 1.02 -1.52 -1.74
CA CYS A 125 1.42 -2.04 -0.44
C CYS A 125 2.91 -1.84 -0.15
N GLY A 126 3.22 -1.49 1.09
CA GLY A 126 4.53 -1.71 1.71
C GLY A 126 4.54 -3.00 2.55
N TYR A 127 5.72 -3.55 2.84
CA TYR A 127 5.86 -4.79 3.62
C TYR A 127 6.82 -4.62 4.79
N THR A 128 6.38 -5.03 5.98
CA THR A 128 7.10 -4.82 7.24
C THR A 128 7.48 -6.14 7.91
N GLY A 129 8.56 -6.12 8.70
CA GLY A 129 9.08 -7.29 9.41
C GLY A 129 9.82 -8.30 8.52
N GLN A 130 10.36 -9.34 9.15
CA GLN A 130 10.98 -10.49 8.48
C GLN A 130 9.91 -11.49 8.05
N ALA A 131 10.17 -12.26 6.99
CA ALA A 131 9.26 -13.31 6.58
C ALA A 131 9.29 -14.47 7.58
N THR A 132 8.12 -14.93 8.03
CA THR A 132 7.99 -16.06 8.97
C THR A 132 6.96 -17.08 8.50
N LYS A 133 7.15 -18.35 8.83
CA LYS A 133 6.16 -19.41 8.60
C LYS A 133 5.23 -19.62 9.79
N GLU A 134 5.48 -18.93 10.89
CA GLU A 134 4.73 -19.06 12.13
C GLU A 134 3.25 -18.76 11.87
N TYR A 135 2.37 -19.70 12.22
CA TYR A 135 0.92 -19.60 12.00
C TYR A 135 0.50 -19.24 10.57
N SER A 136 1.30 -19.61 9.57
CA SER A 136 0.94 -19.37 8.17
C SER A 136 -0.32 -20.14 7.79
N TRP A 137 -1.30 -19.45 7.21
CA TRP A 137 -2.53 -20.07 6.71
C TRP A 137 -2.34 -20.84 5.40
N PHE A 138 -1.30 -20.51 4.64
CA PHE A 138 -0.97 -21.17 3.37
C PHE A 138 0.27 -22.04 3.54
N ASN A 139 0.07 -23.35 3.49
CA ASN A 139 1.15 -24.31 3.65
C ASN A 139 2.28 -24.06 2.64
N GLY A 140 3.53 -24.07 3.11
CA GLY A 140 4.71 -23.80 2.28
C GLY A 140 5.07 -22.32 2.11
N TYR A 141 4.22 -21.39 2.54
CA TYR A 141 4.47 -19.95 2.45
C TYR A 141 4.92 -19.37 3.80
N ALA A 142 5.94 -18.52 3.74
CA ALA A 142 6.23 -17.55 4.79
C ALA A 142 5.48 -16.25 4.49
N TRP A 143 5.18 -15.46 5.51
CA TRP A 143 4.45 -14.20 5.37
C TRP A 143 5.16 -13.02 5.99
N ARG A 144 4.89 -11.83 5.45
CA ARG A 144 5.24 -10.51 6.00
C ARG A 144 3.98 -9.66 6.10
N ILE A 145 3.91 -8.74 7.04
CA ILE A 145 2.75 -7.85 7.17
C ILE A 145 2.73 -6.87 5.99
N ALA A 146 1.61 -6.81 5.28
CA ALA A 146 1.35 -5.82 4.24
C ALA A 146 0.60 -4.62 4.84
N VAL A 147 1.08 -3.42 4.53
CA VAL A 147 0.51 -2.14 4.96
C VAL A 147 0.23 -1.26 3.75
N CYS A 148 -0.71 -0.33 3.86
CA CYS A 148 -0.89 0.69 2.84
C CYS A 148 0.38 1.52 2.69
N GLY A 149 0.91 1.64 1.47
CA GLY A 149 2.11 2.42 1.19
C GLY A 149 1.97 3.92 1.48
N LYS A 150 0.73 4.41 1.66
CA LYS A 150 0.44 5.82 1.97
C LYS A 150 0.14 6.07 3.45
N CYS A 151 -0.85 5.38 4.02
CA CYS A 151 -1.30 5.64 5.40
C CYS A 151 -0.83 4.60 6.43
N LEU A 152 -0.06 3.59 6.02
CA LEU A 152 0.51 2.55 6.86
C LEU A 152 -0.50 1.66 7.61
N THR A 153 -1.81 1.83 7.37
CA THR A 153 -2.81 0.89 7.91
C THR A 153 -2.52 -0.53 7.43
N GLN A 154 -2.72 -1.52 8.30
CA GLN A 154 -2.53 -2.92 7.92
C GLN A 154 -3.56 -3.32 6.88
N LEU A 155 -3.09 -3.83 5.74
CA LEU A 155 -3.95 -4.30 4.66
C LEU A 155 -3.96 -5.81 4.52
N GLY A 156 -3.02 -6.52 5.14
CA GLY A 156 -2.99 -7.98 5.14
C GLY A 156 -1.57 -8.52 5.20
N TRP A 157 -1.24 -9.45 4.30
CA TRP A 157 0.04 -10.17 4.30
C TRP A 157 0.55 -10.45 2.88
N LEU A 158 1.87 -10.37 2.71
CA LEU A 158 2.57 -10.92 1.54
C LEU A 158 3.01 -12.33 1.86
N PHE A 159 2.52 -13.30 1.11
CA PHE A 159 2.95 -14.70 1.18
C PHE A 159 4.01 -14.96 0.11
N SER A 160 5.11 -15.61 0.50
CA SER A 160 6.17 -16.03 -0.43
C SER A 160 6.73 -17.39 -0.05
N THR A 161 7.09 -18.20 -1.04
CA THR A 161 7.87 -19.42 -0.80
C THR A 161 9.29 -19.08 -0.37
N SER A 162 10.00 -20.02 0.26
CA SER A 162 11.36 -19.80 0.77
C SER A 162 12.37 -19.39 -0.32
N MET A 163 12.11 -19.75 -1.58
CA MET A 163 12.94 -19.36 -2.73
C MET A 163 12.47 -18.05 -3.39
N GLY A 164 11.36 -17.46 -2.93
CA GLY A 164 10.78 -16.23 -3.49
C GLY A 164 10.18 -16.38 -4.90
N ILE A 165 10.20 -17.58 -5.48
CA ILE A 165 9.74 -17.85 -6.85
C ILE A 165 8.24 -17.57 -6.98
N THR A 166 7.46 -18.03 -5.99
CA THR A 166 6.03 -17.76 -5.93
C THR A 166 5.71 -16.83 -4.78
N ARG A 167 4.89 -15.82 -5.06
CA ARG A 167 4.39 -14.87 -4.08
C ARG A 167 3.01 -14.37 -4.46
N PHE A 168 2.24 -13.97 -3.45
CA PHE A 168 0.95 -13.32 -3.62
C PHE A 168 0.58 -12.55 -2.35
N ASN A 169 -0.44 -11.72 -2.43
CA ASN A 169 -0.94 -10.90 -1.34
C ASN A 169 -2.28 -11.44 -0.86
N GLY A 170 -2.40 -11.72 0.43
CA GLY A 170 -3.69 -11.95 1.09
C GLY A 170 -4.11 -10.66 1.79
N LEU A 171 -5.08 -9.93 1.21
CA LEU A 171 -5.50 -8.63 1.71
C LEU A 171 -6.86 -8.69 2.39
N ILE A 172 -7.00 -8.02 3.54
CA ILE A 172 -8.22 -7.94 4.35
C ILE A 172 -9.26 -7.15 3.56
N LEU A 173 -10.37 -7.81 3.18
CA LEU A 173 -11.39 -7.21 2.32
C LEU A 173 -12.08 -6.01 2.99
N GLU A 174 -12.27 -6.08 4.30
CA GLU A 174 -12.82 -4.98 5.10
C GLU A 174 -11.92 -3.73 5.12
N ASN A 175 -10.65 -3.83 4.73
CA ASN A 175 -9.76 -2.67 4.61
C ASN A 175 -9.65 -2.12 3.18
N LEU A 176 -10.38 -2.70 2.23
CA LEU A 176 -10.37 -2.33 0.81
C LEU A 176 -11.75 -1.91 0.29
N ILE A 177 -11.78 -0.81 -0.46
CA ILE A 177 -12.94 -0.49 -1.31
C ILE A 177 -12.72 -1.23 -2.63
N ILE A 178 -13.62 -2.16 -2.89
CA ILE A 178 -13.65 -2.98 -4.10
C ILE A 178 -14.89 -2.54 -4.88
N PRO A 179 -14.75 -2.26 -6.18
CA PRO A 179 -15.86 -1.88 -7.04
C PRO A 179 -16.90 -3.00 -7.23
#